data_AF-A0A3M1X226-F1
#
_entry.id   AF-A0A3M1X226-F1
#
_cell.length_a   1.000
_cell.length_b   1.000
_cell.length_c   1.000
_cell.angle_alpha   90.00
_cell.angle_beta   90.00
_cell.angle_gamma   90.00
#
_symmetry.space_group_name_H-M   'P 1'
#
loop_
_entity.id
_entity.type
_entity.pdbx_description
1 polymer ?
#
loop_
_entity_poly.entity_id
_entity_poly.type
_entity_poly.pdbx_seq_one_letter_code
_entity_poly.pdbx_strand_id
1 'polypeptide(L)' 'PPAETLFVDDVEENVEGARRAGLQGLLFEGPEKLRRDLKKLGVLP' A
#
# COMPACT_ATOMS: atom_id res chain seq x y z
N PRO A 1 9.66 8.96 7.39
CA PRO A 1 9.56 9.82 6.17
C PRO A 1 8.41 9.34 5.25
N PRO A 2 8.03 10.07 4.18
CA PRO A 2 7.01 9.59 3.24
C PRO A 2 7.24 8.15 2.76
N ALA A 3 8.50 7.79 2.47
CA ALA A 3 8.89 6.45 2.04
C ALA A 3 8.70 5.32 3.08
N GLU A 4 8.42 5.66 4.34
CA GLU A 4 8.11 4.71 5.43
C GLU A 4 6.60 4.62 5.72
N THR A 5 5.77 5.31 4.93
CA THR A 5 4.31 5.31 5.09
C THR A 5 3.68 4.53 3.94
N LEU A 6 2.87 3.54 4.29
CA LEU A 6 2.08 2.75 3.35
C LEU A 6 0.68 3.35 3.19
N PHE A 7 0.35 3.77 1.98
CA PHE A 7 -0.99 4.15 1.56
C PHE A 7 -1.69 2.97 0.88
N VAL A 8 -2.92 2.68 1.31
CA VAL A 8 -3.75 1.59 0.80
C VAL A 8 -5.11 2.15 0.43
N ASP A 9 -5.53 1.92 -0.81
CA ASP A 9 -6.80 2.41 -1.37
C ASP A 9 -7.24 1.46 -2.48
N ASP A 10 -8.53 1.38 -2.78
CA ASP A 10 -9.10 0.52 -3.83
C ASP A 10 -9.20 1.24 -5.19
N VAL A 11 -8.84 2.53 -5.26
CA VAL A 11 -8.77 3.30 -6.49
C VAL A 11 -7.33 3.43 -6.97
N GLU A 12 -7.04 2.95 -8.18
CA GLU A 12 -5.69 2.96 -8.77
C GLU A 12 -5.09 4.38 -8.87
N GLU A 13 -5.89 5.38 -9.23
CA GLU A 13 -5.44 6.77 -9.33
C GLU A 13 -4.93 7.33 -7.99
N ASN A 14 -5.57 6.96 -6.87
CA ASN A 14 -5.15 7.37 -5.52
C ASN A 14 -3.81 6.73 -5.15
N VAL A 15 -3.64 5.45 -5.46
CA VAL A 15 -2.40 4.71 -5.21
C VAL A 15 -1.24 5.32 -5.99
N GLU A 16 -1.45 5.65 -7.25
CA GLU A 16 -0.45 6.33 -8.08
C GLU A 16 -0.18 7.75 -7.56
N GLY A 17 -1.19 8.46 -7.08
CA GLY A 17 -1.03 9.75 -6.40
C GLY A 17 -0.12 9.65 -5.18
N ALA A 18 -0.32 8.65 -4.34
CA ALA A 18 0.51 8.39 -3.17
C ALA A 18 1.97 8.09 -3.55
N ARG A 19 2.19 7.27 -4.59
CA ARG A 19 3.52 6.96 -5.12
C ARG A 19 4.24 8.22 -5.62
N ARG A 20 3.54 9.09 -6.36
CA ARG A 20 4.08 10.38 -6.81
C ARG A 20 4.42 11.33 -5.66
N ALA A 21 3.69 11.25 -4.54
CA ALA A 21 3.96 12.01 -3.32
C ALA A 21 5.12 11.45 -2.48
N GLY A 22 5.75 10.34 -2.90
CA GLY A 22 6.86 9.70 -2.21
C GLY A 22 6.44 8.71 -1.12
N LEU A 23 5.15 8.36 -1.05
CA LEU A 23 4.65 7.27 -0.18
C LEU A 23 4.86 5.91 -0.84
N GLN A 24 4.77 4.85 -0.05
CA GLN A 24 4.54 3.51 -0.59
C GLN A 24 3.05 3.39 -0.94
N GLY A 25 2.70 2.87 -2.11
CA GLY A 25 1.30 2.73 -2.55
C GLY A 25 0.94 1.28 -2.87
N LEU A 26 -0.18 0.80 -2.31
CA LEU A 26 -0.71 -0.55 -2.50
C LEU A 26 -2.20 -0.50 -2.87
N LEU A 27 -2.56 -1.11 -4.00
CA LEU A 27 -3.94 -1.27 -4.43
C LEU A 27 -4.64 -2.38 -3.64
N PHE A 28 -5.76 -2.06 -3.04
CA PHE A 28 -6.59 -3.01 -2.31
C PHE A 28 -7.49 -3.79 -3.28
N GLU A 29 -7.32 -5.11 -3.31
CA GLU A 29 -8.11 -6.03 -4.15
C GLU A 29 -8.82 -7.10 -3.30
N GLY A 30 -8.82 -6.94 -1.98
CA GLY A 30 -9.43 -7.87 -1.03
C GLY A 30 -8.54 -8.20 0.19
N PRO A 31 -9.15 -8.73 1.26
CA PRO A 31 -8.49 -8.90 2.55
C PRO A 31 -7.38 -9.96 2.54
N GLU A 32 -7.53 -11.06 1.79
CA GLU A 32 -6.53 -12.13 1.72
C GLU A 32 -5.26 -11.64 1.02
N LYS A 33 -5.42 -10.90 -0.08
CA LYS A 33 -4.30 -10.27 -0.80
C LYS A 33 -3.62 -9.24 0.09
N LEU A 34 -4.38 -8.36 0.73
CA LEU A 34 -3.83 -7.35 1.64
C LEU A 34 -3.00 -8.00 2.74
N ARG A 35 -3.51 -9.05 3.39
CA ARG A 35 -2.77 -9.76 4.45
C ARG A 35 -1.43 -10.33 3.95
N ARG A 36 -1.42 -10.94 2.75
CA ARG A 36 -0.18 -11.45 2.14
C ARG A 36 0.81 -10.33 1.82
N ASP A 37 0.31 -9.23 1.27
CA ASP A 37 1.16 -8.12 0.86
C ASP A 37 1.75 -7.40 2.09
N LEU A 38 0.97 -7.23 3.17
CA LEU A 38 1.45 -6.69 4.44
C LEU A 38 2.49 -7.59 5.13
N LYS A 39 2.36 -8.92 5.04
CA LYS A 39 3.40 -9.85 5.51
C LYS A 39 4.70 -9.69 4.73
N LYS A 40 4.62 -9.57 3.40
CA LYS A 40 5.80 -9.36 2.54
C LYS A 40 6.52 -8.05 2.86
N LEU A 41 5.77 -7.02 3.27
CA LEU A 41 6.31 -5.73 3.69
C LEU A 41 6.81 -5.71 5.14
N GLY A 42 6.65 -6.81 5.90
CA GLY A 42 7.05 -6.87 7.31
C GLY A 42 6.15 -6.08 8.26
N VAL A 43 4.97 -5.63 7.80
CA VAL A 43 3.99 -4.88 8.61
C VAL A 43 3.17 -5.83 9.48
N LEU A 44 2.88 -7.04 8.98
CA LEU A 44 2.22 -8.09 9.73
C LEU A 44 3.18 -9.28 9.96
N PRO A 45 3.06 -9.98 11.11
CA PRO A 45 3.68 -11.27 11.32
C PRO A 45 3.06 -12.34 10.39
#